data_AF-A0A7K4CQL8-F1
#
_entry.id   AF-A0A7K4CQL8-F1
#
_cell.length_a   1.000
_cell.length_b   1.000
_cell.length_c   1.000
_cell.angle_alpha   90.00
_cell.angle_beta   90.00
_cell.angle_gamma   90.00
#
_symmetry.space_group_name_H-M   'P 1'
#
loop_
_entity.id
_entity.type
_entity.pdbx_description
1 polymer ?
#
loop_
_entity_poly.entity_id
_entity_poly.type
_entity_poly.pdbx_seq_one_letter_code
_entity_poly.pdbx_strand_id
1 'polypeptide(L)'
;VKAGDDLLQDIRERGQVWAAREEKYLIEELLKTFGYLTYVDESHPGEYLHFAKHYCPYVKYGFKGSNDPYKQRMAKSIAGEVDNFWWVHSTGEKAVPIMVAMEHDTNDEFIALNMMNDGCITNMPVDCTVEAPGHADKNGPRLHKVGALPRGIANLLQQQAAIQDLVVEAAITGDYNTAVQALAVDPTVPSPQVARNVLDEMLRLQKDYLPQFHERR
;
A
#
# COMPACT_ATOMS: atom_id res chain seq x y z
N VAL A 1 26.30 -16.30 2.21
CA VAL A 1 25.90 -14.89 2.13
C VAL A 1 26.77 -14.10 3.09
N LYS A 2 27.55 -13.15 2.58
CA LYS A 2 28.27 -12.13 3.34
C LYS A 2 27.50 -10.81 3.25
N ALA A 3 27.76 -9.90 4.18
CA ALA A 3 27.18 -8.56 4.12
C ALA A 3 27.66 -7.83 2.85
N GLY A 4 26.73 -7.25 2.10
CA GLY A 4 27.00 -6.56 0.83
C GLY A 4 26.92 -7.43 -0.42
N ASP A 5 26.70 -8.74 -0.31
CA ASP A 5 26.44 -9.60 -1.47
C ASP A 5 25.08 -9.23 -2.11
N ASP A 6 25.03 -9.10 -3.44
CA ASP A 6 23.78 -8.97 -4.18
C ASP A 6 23.10 -10.34 -4.27
N LEU A 7 21.96 -10.47 -3.58
CA LEU A 7 21.18 -11.71 -3.53
C LEU A 7 20.01 -11.72 -4.51
N LEU A 8 19.89 -10.73 -5.40
CA LEU A 8 18.73 -10.64 -6.28
C LEU A 8 18.63 -11.84 -7.23
N GLN A 9 19.75 -12.36 -7.72
CA GLN A 9 19.81 -13.60 -8.50
C GLN A 9 19.29 -14.79 -7.69
N ASP A 10 19.80 -14.96 -6.47
CA ASP A 10 19.37 -16.04 -5.56
C ASP A 10 17.88 -15.92 -5.21
N ILE A 11 17.36 -14.70 -5.00
CA ILE A 11 15.95 -14.42 -4.74
C ILE A 11 15.11 -14.81 -5.97
N ARG A 12 15.56 -14.51 -7.18
CA ARG A 12 14.84 -14.88 -8.41
C ARG A 12 14.76 -16.39 -8.58
N GLU A 13 15.86 -17.10 -8.34
CA GLU A 13 15.92 -18.56 -8.54
C GLU A 13 15.21 -19.31 -7.41
N ARG A 14 15.55 -19.00 -6.16
CA ARG A 14 15.03 -19.71 -4.98
C ARG A 14 13.67 -19.20 -4.53
N GLY A 15 13.36 -17.93 -4.80
CA GLY A 15 12.07 -17.33 -4.47
C GLY A 15 10.92 -17.97 -5.23
N GLN A 16 11.13 -18.37 -6.49
CA GLN A 16 10.11 -19.10 -7.26
C GLN A 16 9.80 -20.46 -6.62
N VAL A 17 10.85 -21.22 -6.26
CA VAL A 17 10.70 -22.52 -5.59
C VAL A 17 10.01 -22.36 -4.23
N TRP A 18 10.37 -21.32 -3.48
CA TRP A 18 9.72 -20.98 -2.21
C TRP A 18 8.25 -20.61 -2.41
N ALA A 19 7.93 -19.71 -3.33
CA ALA A 19 6.57 -19.24 -3.57
C ALA A 19 5.66 -20.41 -3.99
N ALA A 20 6.13 -21.29 -4.87
CA ALA A 20 5.40 -22.50 -5.26
C ALA A 20 5.14 -23.44 -4.06
N ARG A 21 6.15 -23.63 -3.19
CA ARG A 21 6.04 -24.51 -2.02
C ARG A 21 5.07 -23.96 -0.96
N GLU A 22 5.05 -22.64 -0.77
CA GLU A 22 4.15 -21.97 0.16
C GLU A 22 2.78 -21.63 -0.48
N GLU A 23 2.51 -22.13 -1.69
CA GLU A 23 1.27 -21.89 -2.44
C GLU A 23 0.96 -20.40 -2.71
N LYS A 24 1.99 -19.56 -2.80
CA LYS A 24 1.90 -18.12 -3.09
C LYS A 24 1.91 -17.84 -4.59
N TYR A 25 0.84 -18.24 -5.28
CA TYR A 25 0.80 -18.28 -6.73
C TYR A 25 1.02 -16.92 -7.40
N LEU A 26 0.52 -15.82 -6.83
CA LEU A 26 0.72 -14.50 -7.43
C LEU A 26 2.19 -14.04 -7.27
N ILE A 27 2.82 -14.35 -6.14
CA ILE A 27 4.23 -14.03 -5.91
C ILE A 27 5.12 -14.83 -6.85
N GLU A 28 4.80 -16.11 -7.04
CA GLU A 28 5.50 -16.97 -7.99
C GLU A 28 5.43 -16.36 -9.41
N GLU A 29 4.24 -15.90 -9.83
CA GLU A 29 4.06 -15.27 -11.14
C GLU A 29 4.83 -13.94 -11.26
N LEU A 30 4.81 -13.09 -10.22
CA LEU A 30 5.55 -11.83 -10.22
C LEU A 30 7.07 -12.06 -10.31
N LEU A 31 7.59 -13.09 -9.64
CA LEU A 31 8.99 -13.48 -9.75
C LEU A 31 9.33 -14.02 -11.14
N LYS A 32 8.46 -14.82 -11.77
CA LYS A 32 8.67 -15.33 -13.13
C LYS A 32 8.63 -14.22 -14.18
N THR A 33 7.64 -13.34 -14.09
CA THR A 33 7.36 -12.33 -15.12
C THR A 33 8.23 -11.08 -14.96
N PHE A 34 8.43 -10.59 -13.73
CA PHE A 34 9.14 -9.35 -13.47
C PHE A 34 10.50 -9.57 -12.80
N GLY A 35 10.73 -10.70 -12.13
CA GLY A 35 11.98 -10.97 -11.43
C GLY A 35 12.15 -10.21 -10.11
N TYR A 36 11.04 -9.74 -9.51
CA TYR A 36 11.04 -9.01 -8.24
C TYR A 36 10.02 -9.59 -7.26
N LEU A 37 10.41 -9.60 -5.98
CA LEU A 37 9.58 -9.99 -4.86
C LEU A 37 8.81 -8.77 -4.34
N THR A 38 7.54 -8.96 -3.94
CA THR A 38 6.80 -7.92 -3.21
C THR A 38 7.06 -8.04 -1.72
N TYR A 39 7.13 -6.90 -1.02
CA TYR A 39 7.39 -6.88 0.43
C TYR A 39 6.24 -7.52 1.24
N VAL A 40 4.98 -7.30 0.81
CA VAL A 40 3.77 -7.79 1.48
C VAL A 40 3.24 -9.08 0.86
N ASP A 41 2.41 -9.78 1.63
CA ASP A 41 1.72 -11.01 1.23
C ASP A 41 0.82 -10.79 0.00
N GLU A 42 0.62 -11.84 -0.80
CA GLU A 42 0.06 -11.81 -2.16
C GLU A 42 -1.31 -11.15 -2.30
N SER A 43 -2.09 -11.15 -1.22
CA SER A 43 -3.36 -10.44 -1.14
C SER A 43 -3.25 -8.94 -1.43
N HIS A 44 -2.16 -8.28 -1.02
CA HIS A 44 -2.02 -6.82 -1.16
C HIS A 44 -1.70 -6.41 -2.61
N PRO A 45 -0.66 -6.93 -3.30
CA PRO A 45 -0.48 -6.63 -4.71
C PRO A 45 -1.67 -7.12 -5.54
N GLY A 46 -2.40 -8.12 -5.04
CA GLY A 46 -3.61 -8.64 -5.67
C GLY A 46 -4.75 -7.63 -5.82
N GLU A 47 -4.77 -6.58 -4.99
CA GLU A 47 -5.79 -5.52 -5.06
C GLU A 47 -5.56 -4.54 -6.22
N TYR A 48 -4.37 -4.53 -6.83
CA TYR A 48 -3.97 -3.51 -7.81
C TYR A 48 -3.66 -4.07 -9.21
N LEU A 49 -3.54 -5.40 -9.33
CA LEU A 49 -3.11 -6.06 -10.57
C LEU A 49 -4.30 -6.75 -11.27
N HIS A 50 -4.57 -6.40 -12.53
CA HIS A 50 -5.68 -6.96 -13.30
C HIS A 50 -5.67 -8.50 -13.41
N PHE A 51 -4.48 -9.12 -13.45
CA PHE A 51 -4.34 -10.58 -13.56
C PHE A 51 -4.35 -11.29 -12.20
N ALA A 52 -4.33 -10.56 -11.08
CA ALA A 52 -4.20 -11.18 -9.76
C ALA A 52 -5.33 -12.14 -9.42
N LYS A 53 -6.56 -11.86 -9.89
CA LYS A 53 -7.73 -12.74 -9.68
C LYS A 53 -7.52 -14.17 -10.18
N HIS A 54 -6.63 -14.38 -11.15
CA HIS A 54 -6.29 -15.71 -11.64
C HIS A 54 -5.49 -16.54 -10.62
N TYR A 55 -4.69 -15.87 -9.78
CA TYR A 55 -3.74 -16.49 -8.86
C TYR A 55 -4.20 -16.41 -7.39
N CYS A 56 -4.86 -15.31 -7.01
CA CYS A 56 -5.38 -15.05 -5.68
C CYS A 56 -6.87 -14.63 -5.79
N PRO A 57 -7.80 -15.59 -5.90
CA PRO A 57 -9.22 -15.30 -6.11
C PRO A 57 -9.94 -14.79 -4.85
N TYR A 58 -9.32 -14.89 -3.67
CA TYR A 58 -9.89 -14.48 -2.39
C TYR A 58 -9.25 -13.18 -1.90
N VAL A 59 -10.05 -12.11 -1.86
CA VAL A 59 -9.67 -10.86 -1.18
C VAL A 59 -9.62 -11.13 0.33
N LYS A 60 -8.54 -10.72 0.98
CA LYS A 60 -8.21 -10.95 2.40
C LYS A 60 -9.32 -10.52 3.38
N TYR A 61 -10.16 -9.57 3.00
CA TYR A 61 -11.14 -8.96 3.89
C TYR A 61 -12.54 -9.59 3.72
N GLY A 62 -12.89 -10.48 4.64
CA GLY A 62 -14.30 -10.83 4.86
C GLY A 62 -15.01 -9.65 5.53
N PHE A 63 -15.95 -8.99 4.84
CA PHE A 63 -16.74 -7.86 5.37
C PHE A 63 -17.79 -8.27 6.44
N LYS A 64 -17.53 -9.30 7.25
CA LYS A 64 -18.39 -9.70 8.37
C LYS A 64 -17.94 -8.98 9.64
N GLY A 65 -18.83 -8.13 10.16
CA GLY A 65 -18.50 -7.13 11.17
C GLY A 65 -18.26 -7.60 12.60
N SER A 66 -17.72 -6.66 13.36
CA SER A 66 -17.82 -6.41 14.82
C SER A 66 -17.12 -7.32 15.83
N ASN A 67 -16.44 -8.39 15.42
CA ASN A 67 -15.60 -9.13 16.36
C ASN A 67 -14.20 -8.49 16.39
N ASP A 68 -14.06 -7.33 17.05
CA ASP A 68 -12.76 -6.68 17.21
C ASP A 68 -11.93 -7.47 18.25
N PRO A 69 -10.96 -8.29 17.81
CA PRO A 69 -10.21 -9.15 18.71
C PRO A 69 -9.35 -8.32 19.68
N TYR A 70 -8.98 -7.10 19.29
CA TYR A 70 -8.18 -6.20 20.12
C TYR A 70 -8.99 -5.64 21.28
N LYS A 71 -10.24 -5.22 21.03
CA LYS A 71 -11.15 -4.80 22.11
C LYS A 71 -11.41 -5.92 23.11
N GLN A 72 -11.59 -7.15 22.63
CA GLN A 72 -11.78 -8.30 23.51
C GLN A 72 -10.52 -8.63 24.31
N ARG A 73 -9.35 -8.63 23.68
CA ARG A 73 -8.07 -8.82 24.37
C ARG A 73 -7.83 -7.72 25.41
N MET A 74 -8.16 -6.46 25.09
CA MET A 74 -8.06 -5.33 26.01
C MET A 74 -8.90 -5.57 27.26
N ALA A 75 -10.18 -5.90 27.09
CA ALA A 75 -11.09 -6.17 28.21
C ALA A 75 -10.58 -7.31 29.09
N LYS A 76 -10.12 -8.42 28.49
CA LYS A 76 -9.53 -9.55 29.22
C LYS A 76 -8.24 -9.18 29.96
N SER A 77 -7.40 -8.33 29.37
CA SER A 77 -6.14 -7.88 29.99
C SER A 77 -6.43 -7.01 31.22
N ILE A 78 -7.40 -6.09 31.12
CA ILE A 78 -7.85 -5.24 32.25
C ILE A 78 -8.46 -6.09 33.36
N ALA A 79 -9.22 -7.12 33.01
CA ALA A 79 -9.80 -8.07 33.96
C ALA A 79 -8.76 -9.02 34.59
N GLY A 80 -7.50 -9.00 34.14
CA GLY A 80 -6.44 -9.91 34.61
C GLY A 80 -6.60 -11.36 34.11
N GLU A 81 -7.46 -11.60 33.12
CA GLU A 81 -7.71 -12.93 32.54
C GLU A 81 -6.61 -13.36 31.56
N VAL A 82 -5.89 -12.38 30.99
CA VAL A 82 -4.74 -12.61 30.11
C VAL A 82 -3.59 -11.67 30.49
N ASP A 83 -2.36 -12.11 30.21
CA ASP A 83 -1.16 -11.33 30.48
C ASP A 83 -1.11 -10.04 29.62
N ASN A 84 -0.51 -8.98 30.17
CA ASN A 84 -0.47 -7.66 29.54
C ASN A 84 0.68 -7.49 28.52
N PHE A 85 1.46 -8.54 28.24
CA PHE A 85 2.60 -8.57 27.31
C PHE A 85 2.33 -7.78 26.04
N TRP A 86 1.18 -8.00 25.40
CA TRP A 86 0.85 -7.37 24.13
C TRP A 86 0.84 -5.82 24.18
N TRP A 87 0.58 -5.22 25.35
CA TRP A 87 0.47 -3.76 25.54
C TRP A 87 1.77 -3.08 25.95
N VAL A 88 2.73 -3.85 26.47
CA VAL A 88 3.97 -3.33 27.05
C VAL A 88 5.21 -3.58 26.18
N HIS A 89 5.02 -4.17 25.00
CA HIS A 89 6.09 -4.40 24.03
C HIS A 89 6.00 -3.40 22.88
N SER A 90 7.16 -3.12 22.28
CA SER A 90 7.23 -2.29 21.08
C SER A 90 6.43 -2.94 19.95
N THR A 91 5.58 -2.15 19.31
CA THR A 91 4.79 -2.58 18.15
C THR A 91 5.63 -2.70 16.88
N GLY A 92 6.84 -2.13 16.86
CA GLY A 92 7.67 -2.01 15.66
C GLY A 92 7.26 -0.88 14.72
N GLU A 93 6.16 -0.18 15.02
CA GLU A 93 5.65 0.97 14.28
C GLU A 93 6.67 2.12 14.23
N LYS A 94 6.72 2.84 13.12
CA LYS A 94 7.80 3.80 12.84
C LYS A 94 7.53 5.22 13.30
N ALA A 95 6.30 5.56 13.69
CA ALA A 95 5.95 6.91 14.12
C ALA A 95 6.81 7.41 15.30
N VAL A 96 6.89 6.64 16.39
CA VAL A 96 7.71 7.02 17.57
C VAL A 96 9.21 7.03 17.24
N PRO A 97 9.80 6.00 16.60
CA PRO A 97 11.19 6.06 16.16
C PRO A 97 11.53 7.28 15.30
N ILE A 98 10.66 7.66 14.35
CA ILE A 98 10.88 8.87 13.53
C ILE A 98 10.88 10.13 14.39
N MET A 99 9.92 10.27 15.32
CA MET A 99 9.87 11.42 16.24
C MET A 99 11.13 11.50 17.11
N VAL A 100 11.59 10.36 17.65
CA VAL A 100 12.82 10.27 18.46
C VAL A 100 14.04 10.66 17.63
N ALA A 101 14.13 10.18 16.40
CA ALA A 101 15.25 10.49 15.51
C ALA A 101 15.31 11.98 15.14
N MET A 102 14.14 12.61 14.98
CA MET A 102 14.04 14.05 14.76
C MET A 102 14.41 14.85 16.01
N GLU A 103 13.87 14.50 17.18
CA GLU A 103 14.13 15.24 18.43
C GLU A 103 15.59 15.12 18.88
N HIS A 104 16.21 13.96 18.68
CA HIS A 104 17.56 13.68 19.16
C HIS A 104 18.64 13.73 18.07
N ASP A 105 18.29 14.12 16.85
CA ASP A 105 19.21 14.24 15.71
C ASP A 105 20.02 12.95 15.46
N THR A 106 19.37 11.79 15.54
CA THR A 106 20.07 10.49 15.53
C THR A 106 20.40 9.98 14.13
N ASN A 107 19.80 10.57 13.09
CA ASN A 107 19.96 10.16 11.69
C ASN A 107 19.62 8.66 11.49
N ASP A 108 18.52 8.21 12.08
CA ASP A 108 18.08 6.81 12.01
C ASP A 108 17.63 6.45 10.58
N GLU A 109 17.96 5.23 10.17
CA GLU A 109 17.60 4.67 8.86
C GLU A 109 16.26 3.92 8.90
N PHE A 110 15.45 4.14 7.87
CA PHE A 110 14.12 3.56 7.70
C PHE A 110 14.02 2.89 6.32
N ILE A 111 13.57 1.65 6.31
CA ILE A 111 13.38 0.88 5.07
C ILE A 111 12.21 1.38 4.22
N ALA A 112 11.27 2.11 4.83
CA ALA A 112 10.05 2.60 4.19
C ALA A 112 9.58 3.89 4.87
N LEU A 113 9.53 4.97 4.08
CA LEU A 113 8.92 6.26 4.43
C LEU A 113 8.02 6.67 3.27
N ASN A 114 6.79 7.12 3.59
CA ASN A 114 5.87 7.68 2.61
C ASN A 114 6.10 9.19 2.51
N MET A 115 6.65 9.66 1.39
CA MET A 115 7.00 11.06 1.15
C MET A 115 6.74 11.42 -0.32
N MET A 116 6.70 12.72 -0.63
CA MET A 116 6.69 13.18 -2.01
C MET A 116 7.93 12.66 -2.74
N ASN A 117 7.75 12.19 -3.98
CA ASN A 117 8.81 11.55 -4.75
C ASN A 117 10.02 12.47 -4.92
N ASP A 118 9.81 13.72 -5.36
CA ASP A 118 10.86 14.75 -5.50
C ASP A 118 12.18 14.24 -6.12
N GLY A 119 12.07 13.36 -7.12
CA GLY A 119 13.22 12.76 -7.82
C GLY A 119 13.90 11.56 -7.13
N CYS A 120 13.35 11.04 -6.03
CA CYS A 120 13.75 9.78 -5.40
C CYS A 120 13.73 8.63 -6.41
N ILE A 121 12.59 8.42 -7.06
CA ILE A 121 12.37 7.47 -8.15
C ILE A 121 12.25 8.26 -9.45
N THR A 122 13.26 8.16 -10.31
CA THR A 122 13.46 9.09 -11.44
C THR A 122 12.51 8.88 -12.62
N ASN A 123 11.77 7.78 -12.63
CA ASN A 123 10.78 7.45 -13.66
C ASN A 123 9.36 7.32 -13.09
N MET A 124 9.08 8.04 -11.99
CA MET A 124 7.75 8.29 -11.44
C MET A 124 7.48 9.81 -11.45
N PRO A 125 6.22 10.27 -11.43
CA PRO A 125 5.88 11.69 -11.27
C PRO A 125 6.57 12.30 -10.04
N VAL A 126 7.01 13.55 -10.11
CA VAL A 126 7.77 14.19 -9.02
C VAL A 126 6.90 14.57 -7.83
N ASP A 127 5.61 14.77 -8.08
CA ASP A 127 4.57 15.22 -7.16
C ASP A 127 3.75 14.07 -6.57
N CYS A 128 3.95 12.82 -7.01
CA CYS A 128 3.29 11.68 -6.39
C CYS A 128 3.93 11.32 -5.05
N THR A 129 3.16 10.70 -4.15
CA THR A 129 3.71 10.08 -2.94
C THR A 129 4.32 8.73 -3.29
N VAL A 130 5.51 8.44 -2.77
CA VAL A 130 6.18 7.14 -2.90
C VAL A 130 6.55 6.62 -1.52
N GLU A 131 6.56 5.29 -1.38
CA GLU A 131 7.15 4.61 -0.23
C GLU A 131 8.55 4.12 -0.61
N ALA A 132 9.59 4.68 0.02
CA ALA A 132 10.98 4.35 -0.28
C ALA A 132 11.87 4.42 0.97
N PRO A 133 13.08 3.83 0.94
CA PRO A 133 14.05 3.96 2.03
C PRO A 133 14.47 5.41 2.23
N GLY A 134 14.79 5.76 3.47
CA GLY A 134 15.23 7.09 3.85
C GLY A 134 15.72 7.14 5.29
N HIS A 135 16.07 8.34 5.75
CA HIS A 135 16.48 8.59 7.12
C HIS A 135 15.64 9.71 7.74
N ALA A 136 15.71 9.86 9.06
CA ALA A 136 15.17 11.02 9.76
C ALA A 136 16.19 11.59 10.75
N ASP A 137 16.36 12.91 10.73
CA ASP A 137 17.21 13.68 11.63
C ASP A 137 16.46 14.95 12.10
N LYS A 138 17.13 15.89 12.77
CA LYS A 138 16.48 17.14 13.22
C LYS A 138 15.84 17.99 12.11
N ASN A 139 16.21 17.76 10.85
CA ASN A 139 15.67 18.44 9.68
C ASN A 139 14.44 17.71 9.09
N GLY A 140 14.01 16.61 9.71
CA GLY A 140 12.88 15.79 9.29
C GLY A 140 13.26 14.57 8.44
N PRO A 141 12.25 13.77 8.04
CA PRO A 141 12.47 12.61 7.19
C PRO A 141 12.89 13.01 5.77
N ARG A 142 13.81 12.24 5.17
CA ARG A 142 14.27 12.41 3.79
C ARG A 142 14.45 11.07 3.10
N LEU A 143 13.99 10.97 1.86
CA LEU A 143 14.19 9.77 1.05
C LEU A 143 15.62 9.69 0.51
N HIS A 144 16.12 8.46 0.38
CA HIS A 144 17.32 8.17 -0.40
C HIS A 144 16.99 8.10 -1.88
N LYS A 145 17.96 8.43 -2.74
CA LYS A 145 17.77 8.28 -4.19
C LYS A 145 17.74 6.81 -4.58
N VAL A 146 16.61 6.36 -5.12
CA VAL A 146 16.43 5.01 -5.67
C VAL A 146 16.87 4.93 -7.14
N GLY A 147 16.60 5.99 -7.91
CA GLY A 147 16.86 5.99 -9.35
C GLY A 147 15.70 5.43 -10.17
N ALA A 148 15.99 4.86 -11.34
CA ALA A 148 14.94 4.37 -12.23
C ALA A 148 14.54 2.94 -11.84
N LEU A 149 13.24 2.72 -11.65
CA LEU A 149 12.69 1.38 -11.50
C LEU A 149 12.70 0.63 -12.84
N PRO A 150 12.71 -0.71 -12.82
CA PRO A 150 12.49 -1.52 -14.01
C PRO A 150 11.19 -1.10 -14.71
N ARG A 151 11.24 -0.94 -16.03
CA ARG A 151 10.15 -0.35 -16.82
C ARG A 151 8.79 -1.01 -16.58
N GLY A 152 8.75 -2.34 -16.45
CA GLY A 152 7.52 -3.08 -16.15
C GLY A 152 6.90 -2.67 -14.81
N ILE A 153 7.73 -2.59 -13.75
CA ILE A 153 7.31 -2.17 -12.41
C ILE A 153 6.88 -0.70 -12.39
N ALA A 154 7.68 0.17 -13.02
CA ALA A 154 7.37 1.60 -13.10
C ALA A 154 6.01 1.86 -13.77
N ASN A 155 5.65 1.09 -14.79
CA ASN A 155 4.36 1.25 -15.46
C ASN A 155 3.17 0.84 -14.58
N LEU A 156 3.32 -0.24 -13.79
CA LEU A 156 2.29 -0.66 -12.84
C LEU A 156 2.06 0.41 -11.77
N LEU A 157 3.15 0.98 -11.22
CA LEU A 157 3.08 2.01 -10.19
C LEU A 157 2.56 3.35 -10.75
N GLN A 158 2.94 3.74 -11.97
CA GLN A 158 2.43 4.96 -12.61
C GLN A 158 0.92 4.90 -12.83
N GLN A 159 0.37 3.74 -13.22
CA GLN A 159 -1.08 3.58 -13.35
C GLN A 159 -1.77 3.81 -12.00
N GLN A 160 -1.21 3.28 -10.90
CA GLN A 160 -1.77 3.48 -9.56
C GLN A 160 -1.65 4.93 -9.08
N ALA A 161 -0.54 5.61 -9.35
CA ALA A 161 -0.39 7.03 -9.05
C ALA A 161 -1.44 7.87 -9.79
N ALA A 162 -1.66 7.62 -11.08
CA ALA A 162 -2.66 8.34 -11.88
C ALA A 162 -4.10 8.09 -11.39
N ILE A 163 -4.43 6.86 -10.94
CA ILE A 163 -5.71 6.56 -10.32
C ILE A 163 -5.89 7.38 -9.04
N GLN A 164 -4.87 7.41 -8.18
CA GLN A 164 -4.90 8.15 -6.91
C GLN A 164 -5.06 9.66 -7.12
N ASP A 165 -4.40 10.24 -8.13
CA ASP A 165 -4.56 11.65 -8.48
C ASP A 165 -6.02 11.97 -8.87
N LEU A 166 -6.65 11.13 -9.71
CA LEU A 166 -8.07 11.29 -10.07
C LEU A 166 -8.99 11.14 -8.85
N VAL A 167 -8.69 10.22 -7.93
CA VAL A 167 -9.45 10.07 -6.68
C VAL A 167 -9.35 11.33 -5.83
N VAL A 168 -8.15 11.89 -5.65
CA VAL A 168 -7.92 13.11 -4.87
C VAL A 168 -8.62 14.31 -5.53
N GLU A 169 -8.49 14.46 -6.85
CA GLU A 169 -9.17 15.52 -7.61
C GLU A 169 -10.69 15.42 -7.41
N ALA A 170 -11.28 14.25 -7.58
CA ALA A 170 -12.71 14.04 -7.37
C ALA A 170 -13.12 14.32 -5.93
N ALA A 171 -12.33 13.87 -4.95
CA ALA A 171 -12.62 14.09 -3.53
C ALA A 171 -12.62 15.58 -3.17
N ILE A 172 -11.69 16.37 -3.70
CA ILE A 172 -11.61 17.81 -3.45
C ILE A 172 -12.70 18.58 -4.20
N THR A 173 -12.93 18.24 -5.48
CA THR A 173 -13.81 19.00 -6.36
C THR A 173 -15.29 18.61 -6.22
N GLY A 174 -15.58 17.38 -5.80
CA GLY A 174 -16.91 16.79 -5.87
C GLY A 174 -17.34 16.44 -7.30
N ASP A 175 -16.42 16.40 -8.28
CA ASP A 175 -16.79 16.07 -9.66
C ASP A 175 -17.06 14.57 -9.83
N TYR A 176 -18.31 14.26 -10.16
CA TYR A 176 -18.76 12.90 -10.38
C TYR A 176 -18.04 12.25 -11.57
N ASN A 177 -17.77 12.99 -12.65
CA ASN A 177 -17.15 12.42 -13.84
C ASN A 177 -15.68 12.06 -13.62
N THR A 178 -14.91 12.89 -12.89
CA THR A 178 -13.55 12.55 -12.46
C THR A 178 -13.56 11.31 -11.56
N ALA A 179 -14.52 11.17 -10.63
CA ALA A 179 -14.63 9.94 -9.83
C ALA A 179 -14.92 8.70 -10.69
N VAL A 180 -15.78 8.82 -11.71
CA VAL A 180 -16.02 7.72 -12.66
C VAL A 180 -14.77 7.40 -13.46
N GLN A 181 -13.98 8.40 -13.87
CA GLN A 181 -12.71 8.17 -14.57
C GLN A 181 -11.73 7.40 -13.69
N ALA A 182 -11.57 7.80 -12.42
CA ALA A 182 -10.70 7.13 -11.45
C ALA A 182 -11.02 5.63 -11.35
N LEU A 183 -12.30 5.29 -11.21
CA LEU A 183 -12.75 3.90 -11.18
C LEU A 183 -12.62 3.21 -12.55
N ALA A 184 -12.86 3.89 -13.65
CA ALA A 184 -12.84 3.27 -14.98
C ALA A 184 -11.42 2.95 -15.49
N VAL A 185 -10.40 3.70 -15.04
CA VAL A 185 -8.98 3.40 -15.37
C VAL A 185 -8.36 2.37 -14.42
N ASP A 186 -9.03 2.06 -13.31
CA ASP A 186 -8.61 1.03 -12.37
C ASP A 186 -8.67 -0.36 -13.03
N PRO A 187 -7.56 -1.10 -13.09
CA PRO A 187 -7.49 -2.41 -13.74
C PRO A 187 -8.41 -3.48 -13.13
N THR A 188 -8.89 -3.27 -11.90
CA THR A 188 -9.77 -4.20 -11.19
C THR A 188 -11.25 -3.94 -11.44
N VAL A 189 -11.59 -2.80 -12.04
CA VAL A 189 -12.97 -2.42 -12.37
C VAL A 189 -13.29 -2.90 -13.79
N PRO A 190 -14.28 -3.80 -13.98
CA PRO A 190 -14.47 -4.50 -15.24
C PRO A 190 -15.09 -3.65 -16.36
N SER A 191 -15.74 -2.53 -16.03
CA SER A 191 -16.29 -1.61 -17.04
C SER A 191 -16.67 -0.25 -16.45
N PRO A 192 -16.78 0.81 -17.28
CA PRO A 192 -17.30 2.10 -16.85
C PRO A 192 -18.74 2.06 -16.33
N GLN A 193 -19.57 1.11 -16.80
CA GLN A 193 -20.93 0.95 -16.28
C GLN A 193 -20.90 0.44 -14.83
N VAL A 194 -20.02 -0.53 -14.53
CA VAL A 194 -19.82 -1.03 -13.17
C VAL A 194 -19.24 0.07 -12.28
N ALA A 195 -18.31 0.88 -12.79
CA ALA A 195 -17.78 2.04 -12.09
C ALA A 195 -18.89 2.99 -11.62
N ARG A 196 -19.81 3.38 -12.52
CA ARG A 196 -20.95 4.25 -12.18
C ARG A 196 -21.85 3.64 -11.13
N ASN A 197 -22.22 2.37 -11.30
CA ASN A 197 -23.11 1.68 -10.37
C ASN A 197 -22.52 1.63 -8.96
N VAL A 198 -21.23 1.30 -8.82
CA VAL A 198 -20.53 1.27 -7.53
C VAL A 198 -20.43 2.68 -6.95
N LEU A 199 -20.06 3.67 -7.76
CA LEU A 199 -19.95 5.06 -7.30
C LEU A 199 -21.28 5.61 -6.81
N ASP A 200 -22.38 5.39 -7.54
CA ASP A 200 -23.72 5.83 -7.15
C ASP A 200 -24.13 5.25 -5.79
N GLU A 201 -23.86 3.96 -5.57
CA GLU A 201 -24.14 3.32 -4.30
C GLU A 201 -23.28 3.90 -3.16
N MET A 202 -21.97 4.07 -3.40
CA MET A 202 -21.05 4.61 -2.40
C MET A 202 -21.36 6.06 -2.05
N LEU A 203 -21.66 6.92 -3.02
CA LEU A 203 -22.05 8.32 -2.79
C LEU A 203 -23.38 8.42 -2.03
N ARG A 204 -24.31 7.49 -2.24
CA ARG A 204 -25.56 7.41 -1.47
C ARG A 204 -25.29 6.99 -0.02
N LEU A 205 -24.46 5.96 0.20
CA LEU A 205 -24.14 5.46 1.54
C LEU A 205 -23.28 6.43 2.35
N GLN A 206 -22.39 7.16 1.68
CA GLN A 206 -21.43 8.08 2.29
C GLN A 206 -21.87 9.54 2.17
N LYS A 207 -23.16 9.80 1.92
CA LYS A 207 -23.69 11.15 1.67
C LYS A 207 -23.26 12.17 2.73
N ASP A 208 -23.32 11.78 4.00
CA ASP A 208 -22.99 12.66 5.13
C ASP A 208 -21.47 12.93 5.24
N TYR A 209 -20.63 12.07 4.65
CA TYR A 209 -19.17 12.19 4.64
C TYR A 209 -18.62 12.82 3.37
N LEU A 210 -19.40 12.84 2.28
CA LEU A 210 -19.03 13.39 0.97
C LEU A 210 -20.03 14.47 0.49
N PRO A 211 -20.31 15.51 1.30
CA PRO A 211 -21.32 16.53 0.97
C PRO A 211 -21.05 17.28 -0.35
N GLN A 212 -19.78 17.45 -0.74
CA GLN A 212 -19.37 18.14 -1.96
C GLN A 212 -19.93 17.53 -3.26
N PHE A 213 -20.28 16.24 -3.25
CA PHE A 213 -20.92 15.56 -4.39
C PHE A 213 -22.44 15.80 -4.46
N HIS A 214 -23.04 16.37 -3.42
CA HIS A 214 -24.49 16.55 -3.30
C HIS A 214 -24.91 18.02 -3.25
N GLU A 215 -24.03 18.92 -2.81
CA GLU A 215 -24.33 20.35 -2.63
C GLU A 215 -24.23 21.19 -3.92
N ARG A 216 -23.56 20.69 -4.98
CA ARG A 216 -23.33 21.44 -6.24
C ARG A 216 -24.29 21.05 -7.38
N ARG A 217 -25.58 20.83 -7.09
CA ARG A 217 -26.61 20.66 -8.13
C ARG A 217 -27.36 21.96 -8.41
#